data_AF-A0A226REC0-F1
#
_entry.id   AF-A0A226REC0-F1
#
_cell.length_a   1.000
_cell.length_b   1.000
_cell.length_c   1.000
_cell.angle_alpha   90.00
_cell.angle_beta   90.00
_cell.angle_gamma   90.00
#
_symmetry.space_group_name_H-M   'P 1'
#
loop_
_entity.id
_entity.type
_entity.pdbx_description
1 polymer ?
#
loop_
_entity_poly.entity_id
_entity_poly.type
_entity_poly.pdbx_seq_one_letter_code
_entity_poly.pdbx_strand_id
1 'polypeptide(L)'
;MIKVILVMHDQNGDYYKMNKTFFESMPKVGEYIYNTDGLAYVVEEVAQFAGYVSSKGAIAILVVHQADEDHPVSNLYGLDIERDLDD
;
A
#
# COMPACT_ATOMS: atom_id res chain seq x y z
N MET A 1 -6.54 -11.25 -6.54
CA MET A 1 -5.44 -10.32 -6.88
C MET A 1 -5.82 -9.16 -7.82
N ILE A 2 -5.93 -7.96 -7.24
CA ILE A 2 -6.13 -6.64 -7.84
C ILE A 2 -4.76 -5.98 -7.99
N LYS A 3 -4.38 -5.60 -9.22
CA LYS A 3 -3.13 -4.88 -9.48
C LYS A 3 -3.33 -3.37 -9.28
N VAL A 4 -2.43 -2.73 -8.55
CA VAL A 4 -2.44 -1.27 -8.32
C VAL A 4 -1.04 -0.66 -8.50
N ILE A 5 -0.98 0.66 -8.57
CA ILE A 5 0.26 1.45 -8.48
C ILE A 5 0.25 2.14 -7.13
N LEU A 6 1.32 1.97 -6.35
CA LEU A 6 1.53 2.76 -5.14
C LEU A 6 2.25 4.07 -5.52
N VAL A 7 1.75 5.17 -4.99
CA VAL A 7 2.34 6.50 -5.14
C VAL A 7 2.54 7.07 -3.75
N MET A 8 3.74 7.58 -3.48
CA MET A 8 4.03 8.33 -2.26
C MET A 8 4.31 9.77 -2.61
N HIS A 9 4.31 10.63 -1.60
CA HIS A 9 4.79 12.00 -1.73
C HIS A 9 5.81 12.31 -0.64
N ASP A 10 6.74 13.22 -0.93
CA ASP A 10 7.69 13.71 0.05
C ASP A 10 7.13 14.91 0.85
N GLN A 11 7.97 15.48 1.73
CA GLN A 11 7.61 16.67 2.52
C GLN A 11 7.39 17.93 1.68
N ASN A 12 7.86 17.95 0.44
CA ASN A 12 7.66 19.05 -0.50
C ASN A 12 6.38 18.88 -1.33
N GLY A 13 5.67 17.76 -1.16
CA GLY A 13 4.46 17.41 -1.91
C GLY A 13 4.75 16.81 -3.28
N ASP A 14 6.00 16.46 -3.58
CA ASP A 14 6.36 15.85 -4.85
C ASP A 14 6.02 14.36 -4.84
N TYR A 15 5.21 13.93 -5.80
CA TYR A 15 4.79 12.54 -5.93
C TYR A 15 5.86 11.68 -6.62
N TYR A 16 6.18 10.54 -6.04
CA TYR A 16 7.02 9.52 -6.65
C TYR A 16 6.36 8.14 -6.60
N LYS A 17 6.62 7.36 -7.65
CA LYS A 17 5.97 6.07 -7.86
C LYS A 17 6.78 4.98 -7.20
N MET A 18 6.08 4.12 -6.49
CA MET A 18 6.60 2.84 -6.02
C MET A 18 6.31 1.72 -7.04
N ASN A 19 6.81 0.53 -6.73
CA ASN A 19 6.55 -0.67 -7.51
C ASN A 19 5.05 -0.97 -7.59
N LYS A 20 4.64 -1.64 -8.68
CA LYS A 20 3.28 -2.18 -8.80
C LYS A 20 3.12 -3.30 -7.79
N THR A 21 1.99 -3.32 -7.09
CA THR A 21 1.67 -4.36 -6.11
C THR A 21 0.30 -4.98 -6.40
N PHE A 22 0.00 -6.06 -5.68
CA PHE A 22 -1.21 -6.83 -5.80
C PHE A 22 -1.88 -6.99 -4.43
N PHE A 23 -3.20 -6.84 -4.39
CA PHE A 23 -4.00 -7.07 -3.18
C PHE A 23 -5.11 -8.06 -3.46
N GLU A 24 -5.54 -8.83 -2.45
CA GLU A 24 -6.71 -9.70 -2.62
C GLU A 24 -8.02 -8.93 -2.66
N SER A 25 -8.09 -7.81 -1.93
CA SER A 25 -9.20 -6.87 -1.96
C SER A 25 -8.69 -5.44 -2.10
N MET A 26 -9.52 -4.51 -2.57
CA MET A 26 -9.09 -3.12 -2.75
C MET A 26 -8.95 -2.44 -1.37
N PRO A 27 -7.76 -1.89 -1.04
CA PRO A 27 -7.60 -1.10 0.18
C PRO A 27 -8.51 0.13 0.21
N LYS A 28 -8.83 0.59 1.43
CA LYS A 28 -9.61 1.81 1.67
C LYS A 28 -8.75 2.88 2.33
N VAL A 29 -9.17 4.13 2.18
CA VAL A 29 -8.56 5.26 2.88
C VAL A 29 -8.58 5.02 4.40
N GLY A 30 -7.44 5.25 5.04
CA GLY A 30 -7.19 5.01 6.47
C GLY A 30 -6.76 3.59 6.83
N GLU A 31 -6.81 2.63 5.89
CA GLU A 31 -6.25 1.30 6.12
C GLU A 31 -4.73 1.32 5.99
N TYR A 32 -4.08 0.44 6.74
CA TYR A 32 -2.65 0.19 6.63
C TYR A 32 -2.39 -0.92 5.62
N ILE A 33 -1.39 -0.73 4.77
CA ILE A 33 -0.83 -1.75 3.90
C ILE A 33 0.60 -2.03 4.33
N TYR A 34 1.00 -3.28 4.18
CA TYR A 34 2.39 -3.69 4.33
C TYR A 34 2.98 -3.98 2.97
N ASN A 35 4.17 -3.47 2.69
CA ASN A 35 4.83 -3.63 1.41
C ASN A 35 6.05 -4.55 1.53
N THR A 36 6.55 -5.03 0.39
CA THR A 36 7.67 -5.98 0.35
C THR A 36 9.01 -5.40 0.79
N ASP A 37 9.08 -4.09 0.99
CA ASP A 37 10.24 -3.38 1.56
C ASP A 37 10.34 -3.50 3.09
N GLY A 38 9.33 -4.11 3.73
CA GLY A 38 9.29 -4.28 5.17
C GLY A 38 8.65 -3.12 5.93
N LEU A 39 8.06 -2.15 5.21
CA LEU A 39 7.48 -0.94 5.81
C LEU A 39 5.95 -0.96 5.75
N ALA A 40 5.34 -0.35 6.76
CA ALA A 40 3.92 -0.09 6.82
C ALA A 40 3.60 1.29 6.24
N TYR A 41 2.54 1.37 5.45
CA TYR A 41 2.05 2.59 4.84
C TYR A 41 0.56 2.74 5.11
N VAL A 42 0.07 3.97 5.25
CA VAL A 42 -1.36 4.24 5.36
C VAL A 42 -1.89 4.78 4.04
N VAL A 43 -3.08 4.32 3.66
CA VAL A 43 -3.75 4.74 2.43
C VAL A 43 -4.43 6.09 2.63
N GLU A 44 -4.09 7.06 1.81
CA GLU A 44 -4.67 8.41 1.84
C GLU A 44 -5.74 8.60 0.77
N GLU A 45 -5.50 8.05 -0.42
CA GLU A 45 -6.40 8.18 -1.55
C GLU A 45 -6.44 6.90 -2.38
N VAL A 46 -7.62 6.58 -2.90
CA VAL A 46 -7.86 5.48 -3.83
C VAL A 46 -8.42 6.04 -5.13
N ALA A 47 -7.58 6.19 -6.15
CA ALA A 47 -8.00 6.66 -7.47
C ALA A 47 -8.21 5.48 -8.41
N GLN A 48 -9.46 5.02 -8.54
CA GLN A 48 -9.84 3.92 -9.43
C GLN A 48 -10.10 4.37 -10.86
N PHE A 49 -9.60 3.61 -11.84
CA PHE A 49 -9.80 3.90 -13.26
C PHE A 49 -11.09 3.25 -13.77
N ALA A 50 -12.07 4.07 -14.12
CA ALA A 50 -13.30 3.59 -14.75
C ALA A 50 -13.00 2.87 -16.09
N GLY A 51 -13.52 1.65 -16.24
CA GLY A 51 -13.39 0.86 -17.48
C GLY A 51 -12.07 0.12 -17.66
N TYR A 52 -11.12 0.21 -16.73
CA TYR A 52 -9.89 -0.59 -16.76
C TYR A 52 -10.10 -1.94 -16.09
N VAL A 53 -9.68 -3.02 -16.77
CA VAL A 53 -9.82 -4.39 -16.27
C VAL A 53 -8.50 -4.89 -15.70
N SER A 54 -8.56 -5.56 -14.55
CA SER A 54 -7.38 -6.04 -13.80
C SER A 54 -6.51 -7.01 -14.60
N SER A 55 -7.11 -7.74 -15.55
CA SER A 55 -6.40 -8.65 -16.46
C SER A 55 -5.41 -7.94 -17.38
N LYS A 56 -5.60 -6.63 -17.65
CA LYS A 56 -4.73 -5.85 -18.54
C LYS A 56 -3.67 -5.04 -17.80
N GLY A 57 -3.86 -4.75 -16.52
CA GLY A 57 -2.96 -3.84 -15.81
C GLY A 57 -3.46 -3.39 -14.46
N ALA A 58 -2.79 -2.37 -13.93
CA ALA A 58 -3.22 -1.72 -12.70
C ALA A 58 -4.55 -1.01 -12.92
N ILE A 59 -5.48 -1.15 -11.98
CA ILE A 59 -6.82 -0.57 -12.07
C ILE A 59 -7.04 0.61 -11.13
N ALA A 60 -6.07 0.88 -10.26
CA ALA A 60 -6.10 1.99 -9.33
C ALA A 60 -4.69 2.51 -9.03
N ILE A 61 -4.63 3.78 -8.63
CA ILE A 61 -3.52 4.35 -7.87
C ILE A 61 -3.93 4.40 -6.41
N LEU A 62 -3.03 3.95 -5.52
CA LEU A 62 -3.14 4.21 -4.10
C LEU A 62 -2.09 5.26 -3.74
N VAL A 63 -2.54 6.41 -3.25
CA VAL A 63 -1.65 7.39 -2.63
C VAL A 63 -1.46 6.98 -1.18
N VAL A 64 -0.21 6.84 -0.76
CA VAL A 64 0.16 6.34 0.57
C VAL A 64 1.31 7.16 1.16
N HIS A 65 1.34 7.26 2.48
CA HIS A 65 2.53 7.71 3.21
C HIS A 65 2.99 6.64 4.19
N GLN A 66 4.29 6.65 4.52
CA GLN A 66 4.86 5.72 5.50
C GLN A 66 4.23 6.00 6.86
N ALA A 67 3.78 4.95 7.55
CA ALA A 67 3.28 5.08 8.91
C ALA A 67 4.39 5.60 9.83
N ASP A 68 4.01 6.39 10.85
CA ASP A 68 4.96 6.93 11.83
C ASP A 68 5.81 5.80 12.43
N GLU A 69 7.12 5.99 12.54
CA GLU A 69 8.05 4.95 13.04
C GLU A 69 7.67 4.48 14.46
N ASP A 70 7.13 5.39 15.29
CA ASP A 70 6.69 5.11 16.65
C ASP A 70 5.28 4.47 16.73
N HIS A 71 4.55 4.38 15.61
CA HIS A 71 3.21 3.77 15.61
C HIS A 71 3.30 2.23 15.71
N PRO A 72 2.47 1.56 16.52
CA PRO A 72 2.55 0.10 16.71
C PRO A 72 2.47 -0.72 15.42
N VAL A 73 1.77 -0.21 14.40
CA VAL A 73 1.65 -0.87 13.09
C VAL A 73 2.99 -0.96 12.34
N SER A 74 3.89 -0.01 12.56
CA SER A 74 5.21 0.04 11.91
C SER A 74 6.11 -1.10 12.38
N ASN A 75 5.83 -1.62 13.58
CA ASN A 75 6.44 -2.83 14.13
C ASN A 75 5.51 -4.04 14.08
N LEU A 76 4.44 -3.99 13.26
CA LEU A 76 3.43 -5.06 13.13
C LEU A 76 2.87 -5.55 14.47
N TYR A 77 2.73 -4.66 15.45
CA TYR A 77 2.34 -5.02 16.83
C TYR A 77 3.24 -6.07 17.49
N GLY A 78 4.51 -6.17 17.07
CA GLY A 78 5.49 -7.14 17.54
C GLY A 78 5.43 -8.51 16.85
N LEU A 79 4.64 -8.63 15.77
CA LEU A 79 4.55 -9.86 14.98
C LEU A 79 5.71 -9.98 13.99
N ASP A 80 6.19 -11.20 13.80
CA ASP A 80 7.15 -11.57 12.76
C ASP A 80 6.40 -12.14 11.55
N ILE A 81 6.62 -11.61 10.35
CA ILE A 81 5.88 -12.06 9.16
C ILE A 81 6.16 -13.53 8.84
N GLU A 82 7.45 -13.90 8.79
CA GLU A 82 7.85 -15.24 8.36
C GLU A 82 7.43 -16.30 9.38
N ARG A 83 7.32 -15.91 10.66
CA ARG A 83 6.96 -16.84 11.75
C ARG A 83 5.48 -16.86 12.11
N ASP A 84 4.82 -15.71 12.09
CA ASP A 84 3.49 -15.52 12.70
C ASP A 84 2.38 -15.26 11.67
N LEU A 85 2.71 -14.87 10.43
CA LEU A 85 1.74 -14.52 9.39
C LEU A 85 1.80 -15.46 8.17
N ASP A 86 2.99 -15.94 7.80
CA ASP A 86 3.18 -16.98 6.79
C ASP A 86 2.93 -18.38 7.40
N ASP A 87 2.25 -19.25 6.63
CA ASP A 87 1.89 -20.64 6.99
C ASP A 87 2.95 -21.66 6.53
#